data_AF-A0A4Y3WTJ5-F1
#
_entry.id   AF-A0A4Y3WTJ5-F1
#
_cell.length_a   1.000
_cell.length_b   1.000
_cell.length_c   1.000
_cell.angle_alpha   90.00
_cell.angle_beta   90.00
_cell.angle_gamma   90.00
#
_symmetry.space_group_name_H-M   'P 1'
#
loop_
_entity.id
_entity.type
_entity.pdbx_description
1 polymer ?
#
loop_
_entity_poly.entity_id
_entity_poly.type
_entity_poly.pdbx_seq_one_letter_code
_entity_poly.pdbx_strand_id
1 'polypeptide(L)' 'MDVTQKSGLAGEMAAMPHVWRRLLAAHVPDRLGRCTSCRHSSGSGEKWPCNLHRVAAEAERLYDLQLGQAVGAE' A
#
# COMPACT_ATOMS: atom_id res chain seq x y z
N MET A 1 3.00 -15.61 23.86
CA MET A 1 2.07 -15.67 22.72
C MET A 1 1.12 -14.49 22.90
N ASP A 2 1.12 -13.40 22.13
CA ASP A 2 1.76 -13.12 20.85
C ASP A 2 1.91 -11.60 20.65
N VAL A 3 2.85 -11.25 19.78
CA VAL A 3 3.42 -9.91 19.60
C VAL A 3 2.60 -9.15 18.54
N THR A 4 2.30 -7.88 18.80
CA THR A 4 1.91 -6.86 17.79
C THR A 4 0.51 -6.95 17.21
N GLN A 5 -0.42 -6.27 17.88
CA GLN A 5 -1.56 -5.63 17.24
C GLN A 5 -1.06 -4.55 16.26
N LYS A 6 -0.82 -4.90 15.00
CA LYS A 6 -0.52 -3.96 13.90
C LYS A 6 -1.84 -3.43 13.31
N SER A 7 -2.69 -2.83 14.16
CA SER A 7 -3.96 -2.21 13.77
C SER A 7 -3.71 -0.85 13.10
N GLY A 8 -3.22 -0.88 11.87
CA GLY A 8 -3.22 0.29 11.00
C GLY A 8 -3.79 -0.09 9.64
N LEU A 9 -4.31 0.88 8.89
CA LEU A 9 -4.94 0.66 7.58
C LEU A 9 -4.10 -0.24 6.66
N ALA A 10 -2.77 -0.12 6.68
CA ALA A 10 -1.87 -0.97 5.90
C ALA A 10 -1.88 -2.44 6.36
N GLY A 11 -1.99 -2.72 7.66
CA GLY A 11 -2.07 -4.07 8.21
C GLY A 11 -3.40 -4.75 7.86
N GLU A 12 -4.50 -4.01 7.95
CA GLU A 12 -5.81 -4.49 7.50
C GLU A 12 -5.82 -4.74 5.98
N MET A 13 -5.23 -3.82 5.22
CA MET A 13 -5.07 -4.00 3.77
C MET A 13 -4.17 -5.17 3.40
N ALA A 14 -3.11 -5.46 4.17
CA ALA A 14 -2.18 -6.56 3.89
C ALA A 14 -2.91 -7.91 3.77
N ALA A 15 -3.94 -8.12 4.60
CA ALA A 15 -4.82 -9.29 4.53
C ALA A 15 -5.72 -9.34 3.27
N MET A 16 -5.76 -8.27 2.47
CA MET A 16 -6.56 -8.13 1.25
C MET A 16 -5.67 -7.83 0.02
N PRO A 17 -4.94 -8.83 -0.51
CA PRO A 17 -3.93 -8.61 -1.54
C PRO A 17 -4.45 -8.06 -2.86
N HIS A 18 -5.73 -8.27 -3.17
CA HIS A 18 -6.34 -7.68 -4.37
C HIS A 18 -6.51 -6.15 -4.24
N VAL A 19 -6.70 -5.62 -3.03
CA VAL A 19 -6.92 -4.19 -2.79
C VAL A 19 -5.63 -3.39 -2.98
N TRP A 20 -4.57 -3.75 -2.27
CA TRP A 20 -3.31 -3.00 -2.38
C TRP A 20 -2.67 -3.16 -3.76
N ARG A 21 -2.77 -4.33 -4.42
CA ARG A 21 -2.31 -4.50 -5.82
C ARG A 21 -3.03 -3.56 -6.78
N ARG A 22 -4.35 -3.42 -6.63
CA ARG A 22 -5.13 -2.49 -7.46
C ARG A 22 -4.74 -1.04 -7.20
N LEU A 23 -4.48 -0.68 -5.95
CA LEU A 23 -4.04 0.67 -5.59
C LEU A 23 -2.66 0.98 -6.15
N LEU A 24 -1.69 0.06 -6.05
CA LEU A 24 -0.35 0.23 -6.65
C LEU A 24 -0.42 0.38 -8.17
N ALA A 25 -1.28 -0.40 -8.84
CA ALA A 25 -1.46 -0.30 -10.29
C ALA A 25 -2.16 1.00 -10.73
N ALA A 26 -3.10 1.50 -9.95
CA ALA A 26 -3.87 2.69 -10.28
C ALA A 26 -3.14 4.00 -9.93
N HIS A 27 -2.46 4.02 -8.78
CA HIS A 27 -1.73 5.20 -8.33
C HIS A 27 -0.30 5.13 -8.82
N VAL A 28 -0.02 5.74 -9.97
CA VAL A 28 1.32 5.82 -10.60
C VAL A 28 1.76 7.28 -10.76
N PRO A 29 3.07 7.56 -10.91
CA PRO A 29 3.54 8.92 -11.16
C PRO A 29 3.23 9.36 -12.60
N ASP A 30 2.90 10.62 -12.77
CA ASP A 30 2.92 11.33 -14.05
C ASP A 30 4.32 11.94 -14.31
N ARG A 31 4.53 12.51 -15.50
CA ARG A 31 5.79 13.16 -15.90
C ARG A 31 6.17 14.37 -15.04
N LEU A 32 5.22 14.99 -14.35
CA LEU A 32 5.42 16.12 -13.44
C LEU A 32 5.66 15.70 -11.99
N GLY A 33 5.78 14.40 -11.71
CA GLY A 33 6.02 13.89 -10.36
C GLY A 33 4.80 13.97 -9.45
N ARG A 34 3.58 13.90 -10.01
CA ARG A 34 2.32 13.83 -9.28
C ARG A 34 1.62 12.49 -9.54
N CYS A 35 0.74 12.08 -8.65
CA CYS A 35 -0.07 10.89 -8.88
C CYS A 35 -1.15 11.17 -9.93
N THR A 36 -1.29 10.28 -10.91
CA THR A 36 -2.28 10.39 -11.99
C THR A 36 -3.72 10.12 -11.55
N SER A 37 -3.90 9.29 -10.51
CA SER A 37 -5.21 8.84 -10.04
C SER A 37 -5.75 9.68 -8.88
N CYS A 38 -4.87 10.30 -8.09
CA CYS A 38 -5.30 11.30 -7.13
C CYS A 38 -5.86 12.50 -7.89
N ARG A 39 -7.08 12.93 -7.57
CA ARG A 39 -7.63 14.22 -8.01
C ARG A 39 -7.97 15.02 -6.77
N HIS A 40 -7.28 16.14 -6.58
CA HIS A 40 -7.72 17.15 -5.61
C HIS A 40 -8.79 18.04 -6.24
N SER A 41 -9.55 18.80 -5.43
CA SER A 41 -10.59 19.73 -5.89
C SER A 41 -10.08 20.77 -6.91
N SER A 42 -8.77 21.02 -6.94
CA SER A 42 -8.09 21.90 -7.90
C SER A 42 -7.70 21.21 -9.21
N GLY A 43 -8.05 19.94 -9.41
CA GLY A 43 -7.71 19.15 -10.60
C GLY A 43 -6.27 18.65 -10.66
N SER A 44 -5.40 19.06 -9.74
CA SER A 44 -4.01 18.60 -9.68
C SER A 44 -3.88 17.32 -8.85
N GLY A 45 -3.04 16.39 -9.33
CA GLY A 45 -2.67 15.21 -8.57
C GLY A 45 -1.83 15.53 -7.34
N GLU A 46 -1.96 14.71 -6.30
CA GLU A 46 -1.09 14.77 -5.11
C GLU A 46 0.38 14.56 -5.51
N LYS A 47 1.31 15.16 -4.77
CA LYS A 47 2.75 14.93 -4.99
C LYS A 47 3.07 13.43 -4.86
N TRP A 48 3.81 12.90 -5.82
CA TRP A 48 4.26 11.52 -5.78
C TRP A 48 5.40 11.30 -4.76
N PRO A 49 5.45 10.18 -4.03
CA PRO A 49 4.39 9.17 -3.91
C PRO A 49 3.24 9.66 -3.04
N CYS A 50 2.02 9.46 -3.52
CA CYS A 50 0.80 9.83 -2.80
C CYS A 50 0.56 8.94 -1.58
N ASN A 51 -0.26 9.38 -0.65
CA ASN A 51 -0.55 8.68 0.60
C ASN A 51 -1.10 7.26 0.35
N LEU A 52 -2.06 7.10 -0.58
CA LEU A 52 -2.63 5.79 -0.92
C LEU A 52 -1.59 4.81 -1.45
N HIS A 53 -0.67 5.26 -2.31
CA HIS A 53 0.43 4.41 -2.77
C HIS A 53 1.33 3.99 -1.61
N ARG A 54 1.66 4.90 -0.67
CA ARG A 54 2.48 4.58 0.50
C ARG A 54 1.83 3.52 1.39
N VAL A 55 0.53 3.64 1.65
CA VAL A 55 -0.23 2.66 2.44
C VAL A 55 -0.29 1.31 1.72
N ALA A 56 -0.52 1.30 0.41
CA ALA A 56 -0.54 0.07 -0.38
C ALA A 56 0.83 -0.63 -0.44
N ALA A 57 1.91 0.12 -0.59
CA ALA A 57 3.27 -0.41 -0.56
C ALA A 57 3.67 -0.94 0.84
N GLU A 58 3.17 -0.32 1.91
CA GLU A 58 3.32 -0.87 3.26
C GLU A 58 2.57 -2.20 3.39
N ALA A 59 1.34 -2.28 2.89
CA ALA A 59 0.53 -3.50 2.94
C ALA A 59 1.19 -4.67 2.19
N GLU A 60 1.78 -4.42 1.01
CA GLU A 60 2.58 -5.40 0.26
C GLU A 60 3.75 -5.90 1.10
N ARG A 61 4.56 -5.00 1.70
CA ARG A 61 5.69 -5.40 2.54
C ARG A 61 5.25 -6.25 3.73
N LEU A 62 4.13 -5.91 4.37
CA LEU A 62 3.59 -6.67 5.50
C LEU A 62 3.14 -8.07 5.06
N TYR A 63 2.51 -8.18 3.89
CA TYR A 63 2.09 -9.45 3.31
C TYR A 63 3.29 -10.37 3.02
N ASP A 64 4.35 -9.82 2.40
CA ASP A 64 5.57 -10.57 2.10
C ASP A 64 6.29 -11.07 3.37
N LEU A 65 6.33 -10.23 4.42
CA LEU A 65 6.87 -10.63 5.72
C LEU A 65 6.07 -11.78 6.34
N GLN A 66 4.73 -11.71 6.27
CA GLN A 66 3.84 -12.77 6.78
C GLN A 66 4.03 -14.08 6.01
N LEU A 67 4.18 -14.02 4.68
CA LEU A 67 4.49 -15.20 3.86
C LEU A 67 5.85 -15.81 4.22
N GLY A 68 6.89 -14.97 4.37
CA GLY A 68 8.22 -15.44 4.76
C GLY A 68 8.25 -16.12 6.13
N GLN A 69 7.44 -15.63 7.08
CA GLN A 69 7.28 -16.26 8.39
C GLN A 69 6.57 -17.62 8.30
N ALA A 70 5.58 -17.77 7.43
CA ALA A 70 4.87 -19.03 7.25
C ALA A 70 5.77 -20.12 6.64
N VAL A 71 6.65 -19.76 5.69
CA VAL A 71 7.60 -20.68 5.03
C VAL A 71 8.81 -21.02 5.92
N GLY A 72 9.13 -20.19 6.92
CA GLY A 72 10.25 -20.44 7.84
C GLY A 72 9.90 -21.24 9.10
N ALA A 73 8.65 -21.67 9.25
CA ALA A 73 8.13 -22.36 10.42
C ALA A 73 8.00 -23.90 10.26
N GLU A 74 8.55 -24.44 9.17
CA GLU A 74 8.53 -25.87 8.80
C GLU A 74 9.86 -26.59 9.09
#